data_AF-A0A2V8LZS9-F1
#
_entry.id   AF-A0A2V8LZS9-F1
#
_cell.length_a   1.000
_cell.length_b   1.000
_cell.length_c   1.000
_cell.angle_alpha   90.00
_cell.angle_beta   90.00
_cell.angle_gamma   90.00
#
_symmetry.space_group_name_H-M   'P 1'
#
loop_
_entity.id
_entity.type
_entity.pdbx_description
1 polymer ?
#
loop_
_entity_poly.entity_id
_entity_poly.type
_entity_poly.pdbx_seq_one_letter_code
_entity_poly.pdbx_strand_id
1 'polypeptide(L)'
;MIDERDLINLIEPERYELFEGPAYKFQFDRRDFMKAFGLGIVFIVPVTRALAQQRGQGESGRGAFNERLPQEIGAWIHIDEDGGVSVFTGKVEVGQNTRTSLTQAVADELHIPLSIVRMVMGDTDRTPFDAGTFGSRSTPTMAPQLRKAAAAAREMLIAMAAEQLKVEPNELRIIDARFVNHD
;
A
#
# COMPACT_ATOMS: atom_id res chain seq x y z
N MET A 1 -10.95 -64.48 -21.81
CA MET A 1 -12.11 -63.60 -22.05
C MET A 1 -12.80 -63.49 -20.71
N ILE A 2 -12.50 -62.42 -19.96
CA ILE A 2 -13.03 -62.19 -18.61
C ILE A 2 -14.41 -61.54 -18.78
N ASP A 3 -15.42 -62.06 -18.10
CA ASP A 3 -16.81 -61.56 -18.16
C ASP A 3 -16.85 -60.12 -17.62
N GLU A 4 -17.53 -59.20 -18.31
CA GLU A 4 -17.73 -57.81 -17.86
C GLU A 4 -18.44 -57.73 -16.49
N ARG A 5 -19.10 -58.81 -16.05
CA ARG A 5 -19.72 -58.93 -14.73
C ARG A 5 -18.72 -59.22 -13.59
N ASP A 6 -17.52 -59.70 -13.90
CA ASP A 6 -16.49 -59.97 -12.89
C ASP A 6 -15.59 -58.76 -12.60
N LEU A 7 -15.63 -57.72 -13.44
CA LEU A 7 -14.86 -56.48 -13.25
C LEU A 7 -15.52 -55.48 -12.28
N ILE A 8 -16.81 -55.66 -11.99
CA ILE A 8 -17.56 -54.76 -11.09
C ILE A 8 -17.31 -55.10 -9.61
N ASN A 9 -16.94 -56.35 -9.30
CA ASN A 9 -16.69 -56.80 -7.92
C ASN A 9 -15.23 -56.61 -7.44
N LEU A 10 -14.32 -56.10 -8.29
CA LEU A 10 -12.91 -55.91 -7.92
C LEU A 10 -12.58 -54.48 -7.45
N ILE A 11 -13.54 -53.55 -7.52
CA ILE A 11 -13.40 -52.17 -7.04
C ILE A 11 -14.69 -51.78 -6.32
N GLU A 12 -14.98 -52.45 -5.21
CA GLU A 12 -15.81 -51.85 -4.17
C GLU A 12 -14.90 -51.43 -3.02
N PRO A 13 -14.49 -50.16 -2.93
CA PRO A 13 -13.88 -49.67 -1.69
C PRO A 13 -14.91 -49.86 -0.58
N GLU A 14 -14.50 -50.58 0.45
CA GLU A 14 -15.38 -50.97 1.54
C GLU A 14 -16.04 -49.74 2.14
N ARG A 15 -17.38 -49.76 2.22
CA ARG A 15 -18.26 -48.67 2.68
C ARG A 15 -18.08 -48.27 4.15
N TYR A 16 -16.92 -48.54 4.74
CA TYR A 16 -16.54 -48.22 6.12
C TYR A 16 -15.46 -47.13 6.24
N GLU A 17 -14.84 -46.67 5.14
CA GLU A 17 -13.79 -45.64 5.19
C GLU A 17 -14.28 -44.19 5.04
N LEU A 18 -15.57 -43.95 4.76
CA LEU A 18 -16.09 -42.60 4.48
C LEU A 18 -16.50 -41.79 5.71
N PHE A 19 -16.22 -42.28 6.92
CA PHE A 19 -16.49 -41.55 8.17
C PHE A 19 -15.36 -41.70 9.18
N GLU A 20 -14.11 -41.55 8.76
CA GLU A 20 -13.08 -41.20 9.73
C GLU A 20 -13.29 -39.73 10.14
N GLY A 21 -13.75 -39.51 11.38
CA GLY A 21 -13.78 -38.17 11.95
C GLY A 21 -12.38 -37.56 11.90
N PRO A 22 -12.23 -36.24 11.74
CA PRO A 22 -10.92 -35.64 11.54
C PRO A 22 -9.98 -36.05 12.70
N ALA A 23 -8.83 -36.66 12.37
CA ALA A 23 -7.84 -37.11 13.36
C ALA A 23 -7.40 -35.98 14.32
N TYR A 24 -7.60 -34.72 13.90
CA TYR A 24 -7.44 -33.53 14.72
C TYR A 24 -8.64 -32.59 14.59
N LYS A 25 -9.28 -32.28 15.71
CA LYS A 25 -10.21 -31.15 15.82
C LYS A 25 -9.46 -29.93 16.33
N PHE A 26 -9.09 -29.02 15.43
CA PHE A 26 -8.63 -27.69 15.82
C PHE A 26 -9.85 -26.81 16.18
N GLN A 27 -10.39 -27.00 17.39
CA GLN A 27 -11.36 -26.07 17.96
C GLN A 27 -10.61 -25.06 18.84
N PHE A 28 -10.16 -23.96 18.24
CA PHE A 28 -9.71 -22.80 18.99
C PHE A 28 -10.92 -21.93 19.33
N ASP A 29 -11.24 -21.80 20.62
CA ASP A 29 -12.10 -20.70 21.06
C ASP A 29 -11.27 -19.40 21.11
N ARG A 30 -11.93 -18.24 20.97
CA ARG A 30 -11.33 -16.90 21.10
C ARG A 30 -10.45 -16.80 22.35
N ARG A 31 -10.86 -17.41 23.46
CA ARG A 31 -10.10 -17.41 24.72
C ARG A 31 -8.80 -18.20 24.61
N ASP A 32 -8.79 -19.31 23.90
CA ASP A 32 -7.59 -20.14 23.72
C ASP A 32 -6.65 -19.56 22.67
N PHE A 33 -7.20 -18.90 21.65
CA PHE A 33 -6.43 -18.07 20.73
C PHE A 33 -5.72 -16.93 21.48
N MET A 34 -6.45 -16.20 22.32
CA MET A 34 -5.86 -15.11 23.11
C MET A 34 -4.84 -15.60 24.14
N LYS A 35 -4.96 -16.82 24.68
CA LYS A 35 -3.90 -17.41 25.53
C LYS A 35 -2.66 -17.79 24.70
N ALA A 36 -2.87 -18.38 23.52
CA ALA A 36 -1.78 -18.81 22.66
C ALA A 36 -0.97 -17.64 22.10
N PHE A 37 -1.63 -16.51 21.81
CA PHE A 37 -0.99 -15.32 21.21
C PHE A 37 -0.83 -14.13 22.18
N GLY A 38 -1.49 -14.16 23.34
CA GLY A 38 -1.48 -13.06 24.32
C GLY A 38 -0.25 -12.99 25.23
N LEU A 39 0.61 -14.01 25.21
CA LEU A 39 1.94 -13.96 25.82
C LEU A 39 2.98 -13.22 24.93
N GLY A 40 2.54 -12.70 23.78
CA GLY A 40 3.36 -11.94 22.85
C GLY A 40 4.03 -12.84 21.82
N ILE A 41 3.93 -12.45 20.56
CA ILE A 41 4.72 -13.06 19.48
C ILE A 41 6.10 -12.41 19.53
N VAL A 42 7.15 -13.19 19.82
CA VAL A 42 8.53 -12.74 19.67
C VAL A 42 8.99 -13.10 18.26
N PHE A 43 9.12 -12.09 17.40
CA PHE A 43 9.84 -12.24 16.13
C PHE A 43 11.35 -12.06 16.40
N ILE A 44 12.09 -13.17 16.47
CA ILE A 44 13.54 -13.12 16.38
C ILE A 44 13.89 -13.23 14.90
N VAL A 45 14.21 -12.09 14.28
CA VAL A 45 14.82 -12.06 12.96
C VAL A 45 16.34 -12.08 13.18
N PRO A 46 17.04 -13.21 12.96
CA PRO A 46 18.50 -13.19 12.96
C PRO A 46 18.96 -12.36 11.76
N VAL A 47 19.24 -11.07 11.99
CA VAL A 47 19.80 -10.16 11.00
C VAL A 47 21.28 -10.50 10.84
N THR A 48 21.59 -11.62 10.21
CA THR A 48 22.98 -11.91 9.79
C THR A 48 23.15 -11.92 8.28
N ARG A 49 22.07 -11.94 7.49
CA ARG A 49 22.13 -11.75 6.02
C ARG A 49 20.95 -11.00 5.37
N ALA A 50 19.99 -10.48 6.14
CA ALA A 50 18.87 -9.72 5.56
C ALA A 50 19.28 -8.33 5.00
N LEU A 51 20.45 -7.80 5.40
CA LEU A 51 21.04 -6.60 4.78
C LEU A 51 21.82 -6.89 3.50
N ALA A 52 22.02 -8.16 3.12
CA ALA A 52 22.61 -8.50 1.82
C ALA A 52 21.61 -8.35 0.66
N GLN A 53 20.31 -8.22 0.95
CA GLN A 53 19.30 -7.84 -0.02
C GLN A 53 19.18 -6.31 -0.12
N GLN A 54 20.31 -5.59 -0.11
CA GLN A 54 20.35 -4.17 -0.43
C GLN A 54 21.26 -3.96 -1.64
N ARG A 55 20.65 -3.45 -2.72
CA ARG A 55 21.28 -2.92 -3.95
C ARG A 55 21.88 -3.94 -4.91
N GLY A 56 21.04 -4.84 -5.40
CA GLY A 56 21.13 -5.22 -6.81
C GLY A 56 20.35 -4.24 -7.67
N GLN A 57 20.95 -3.12 -8.09
CA GLN A 57 20.65 -2.51 -9.40
C GLN A 57 21.22 -3.45 -10.48
N GLY A 58 20.80 -4.70 -10.47
CA GLY A 58 21.36 -5.77 -11.27
C GLY A 58 20.23 -6.49 -11.98
N GLU A 59 19.99 -6.07 -13.22
CA GLU A 59 19.75 -6.97 -14.35
C GLU A 59 18.79 -8.14 -14.14
N SER A 60 17.62 -7.91 -13.55
CA SER A 60 16.45 -8.70 -13.95
C SER A 60 15.98 -8.12 -15.28
N GLY A 61 16.14 -8.86 -16.38
CA GLY A 61 15.87 -8.43 -17.76
C GLY A 61 14.44 -7.93 -18.03
N ARG A 62 14.12 -6.72 -17.58
CA ARG A 62 12.87 -5.99 -17.83
C ARG A 62 13.21 -4.52 -18.05
N GLY A 63 13.49 -4.14 -19.30
CA GLY A 63 13.85 -2.77 -19.70
C GLY A 63 12.80 -1.69 -19.39
N ALA A 64 11.60 -2.06 -18.98
CA ALA A 64 10.50 -1.15 -18.60
C ALA A 64 10.70 -0.40 -17.25
N PHE A 65 11.81 -0.62 -16.54
CA PHE A 65 12.06 -0.06 -15.20
C PHE A 65 13.19 0.98 -15.12
N ASN A 66 13.77 1.39 -16.25
CA ASN A 66 14.85 2.38 -16.29
C ASN A 66 14.37 3.81 -16.60
N GLU A 67 13.06 4.04 -16.68
CA GLU A 67 12.54 5.39 -16.91
C GLU A 67 12.64 6.23 -15.63
N ARG A 68 13.24 7.41 -15.78
CA ARG A 68 13.38 8.38 -14.70
C ARG A 68 12.02 8.98 -14.41
N LEU A 69 11.49 8.71 -13.23
CA LEU A 69 10.25 9.32 -12.76
C LEU A 69 10.37 10.86 -12.74
N PRO A 70 9.29 11.59 -13.09
CA PRO A 70 9.27 13.05 -12.98
C PRO A 70 9.69 13.54 -11.59
N GLN A 71 10.54 14.55 -11.55
CA GLN A 71 10.99 15.17 -10.30
C GLN A 71 10.15 16.38 -9.92
N GLU A 72 9.38 16.93 -10.87
CA GLU A 72 8.50 18.06 -10.65
C GLU A 72 7.33 17.67 -9.74
N ILE A 73 7.05 18.51 -8.74
CA ILE A 73 5.95 18.29 -7.77
C ILE A 73 4.61 18.24 -8.50
N GLY A 74 4.40 19.15 -9.46
CA GLY A 74 3.16 19.27 -10.24
C GLY A 74 2.82 18.07 -11.11
N ALA A 75 3.78 17.16 -11.35
CA ALA A 75 3.50 15.89 -12.02
C ALA A 75 2.71 14.93 -11.12
N TRP A 76 2.79 15.10 -9.80
CA TRP A 76 2.26 14.16 -8.81
C TRP A 76 1.08 14.73 -8.03
N ILE A 77 1.08 16.03 -7.74
CA ILE A 77 0.09 16.68 -6.89
C ILE A 77 -0.30 18.04 -7.48
N HIS A 78 -1.59 18.31 -7.49
CA HIS A 78 -2.17 19.61 -7.78
C HIS A 78 -3.10 20.00 -6.63
N ILE A 79 -3.00 21.25 -6.18
CA ILE A 79 -3.84 21.82 -5.13
C ILE A 79 -4.66 22.93 -5.78
N ASP A 80 -5.97 22.74 -5.83
CA ASP A 80 -6.94 23.64 -6.43
C ASP A 80 -7.17 24.88 -5.52
N GLU A 81 -7.70 25.97 -6.09
CA GLU A 81 -7.96 27.22 -5.35
C GLU A 81 -8.99 27.05 -4.21
N ASP A 82 -9.86 26.05 -4.31
CA ASP A 82 -10.84 25.69 -3.29
C ASP A 82 -10.28 24.75 -2.20
N GLY A 83 -8.99 24.41 -2.28
CA GLY A 83 -8.30 23.51 -1.36
C GLY A 83 -8.43 22.03 -1.72
N GLY A 84 -9.08 21.68 -2.83
CA GLY A 84 -9.09 20.31 -3.35
C GLY A 84 -7.67 19.83 -3.70
N VAL A 85 -7.37 18.55 -3.44
CA VAL A 85 -6.05 17.98 -3.72
C VAL A 85 -6.18 16.84 -4.72
N SER A 86 -5.74 17.08 -5.95
CA SER A 86 -5.65 16.04 -6.98
C SER A 86 -4.27 15.37 -6.96
N VAL A 87 -4.24 14.05 -6.92
CA VAL A 87 -3.02 13.25 -6.84
C VAL A 87 -2.95 12.27 -8.00
N PHE A 88 -1.83 12.21 -8.70
CA PHE A 88 -1.68 11.49 -9.96
C PHE A 88 -0.76 10.29 -9.80
N THR A 89 -1.19 9.14 -10.31
CA THR A 89 -0.35 7.94 -10.35
C THR A 89 -0.79 7.00 -11.48
N GLY A 90 0.16 6.42 -12.20
CA GLY A 90 -0.16 5.38 -13.18
C GLY A 90 -0.51 4.03 -12.54
N LYS A 91 -0.43 3.87 -11.20
CA LYS A 91 -0.96 2.68 -10.52
C LYS A 91 -2.46 2.55 -10.77
N VAL A 92 -2.90 1.31 -10.94
CA VAL A 92 -4.31 0.94 -11.08
C VAL A 92 -4.77 0.21 -9.83
N GLU A 93 -5.96 0.55 -9.38
CA GLU A 93 -6.64 -0.11 -8.27
C GLU A 93 -7.66 -1.13 -8.79
N VAL A 94 -7.55 -2.38 -8.33
CA VAL A 94 -8.40 -3.51 -8.76
C VAL A 94 -8.91 -4.36 -7.59
N GLY A 95 -8.88 -3.83 -6.36
CA GLY A 95 -9.39 -4.47 -5.14
C GLY A 95 -8.37 -4.62 -4.01
N GLN A 96 -7.10 -4.29 -4.25
CA GLN A 96 -6.02 -4.36 -3.26
C GLN A 96 -5.97 -3.19 -2.26
N ASN A 97 -6.87 -2.20 -2.41
CA ASN A 97 -6.98 -1.02 -1.57
C ASN A 97 -5.80 -0.02 -1.66
N THR A 98 -5.10 0.02 -2.81
CA THR A 98 -4.01 0.98 -3.10
C THR A 98 -4.52 2.41 -3.16
N ARG A 99 -5.70 2.66 -3.74
CA ARG A 99 -6.27 4.02 -3.79
C ARG A 99 -6.35 4.64 -2.39
N THR A 100 -6.98 3.92 -1.47
CA THR A 100 -7.16 4.35 -0.09
C THR A 100 -5.83 4.54 0.63
N SER A 101 -4.91 3.57 0.51
CA SER A 101 -3.62 3.64 1.21
C SER A 101 -2.74 4.79 0.73
N LEU A 102 -2.73 5.07 -0.58
CA LEU A 102 -2.01 6.21 -1.13
C LEU A 102 -2.68 7.54 -0.78
N THR A 103 -4.02 7.60 -0.78
CA THR A 103 -4.77 8.77 -0.30
C THR A 103 -4.42 9.10 1.15
N GLN A 104 -4.36 8.09 2.02
CA GLN A 104 -3.94 8.25 3.43
C GLN A 104 -2.51 8.78 3.53
N ALA A 105 -1.58 8.21 2.76
CA ALA A 105 -0.19 8.65 2.78
C ALA A 105 -0.03 10.14 2.40
N VAL A 106 -0.80 10.62 1.41
CA VAL A 106 -0.78 12.04 1.02
C VAL A 106 -1.49 12.92 2.04
N ALA A 107 -2.67 12.49 2.53
CA ALA A 107 -3.44 13.25 3.49
C ALA A 107 -2.69 13.47 4.81
N ASP A 108 -2.05 12.42 5.32
CA ASP A 108 -1.17 12.49 6.50
C ASP A 108 -0.05 13.50 6.29
N GLU A 109 0.60 13.45 5.13
CA GLU A 109 1.74 14.31 4.83
C GLU A 109 1.31 15.78 4.68
N LEU A 110 0.13 16.04 4.11
CA LEU A 110 -0.39 17.41 3.96
C LEU A 110 -1.14 17.91 5.20
N HIS A 111 -1.40 17.07 6.20
CA HIS A 111 -2.26 17.36 7.37
C HIS A 111 -3.68 17.82 6.98
N ILE A 112 -4.31 17.07 6.07
CA ILE A 112 -5.64 17.36 5.53
C ILE A 112 -6.60 16.17 5.70
N PRO A 113 -7.93 16.38 5.68
CA PRO A 113 -8.88 15.28 5.69
C PRO A 113 -8.79 14.46 4.40
N LEU A 114 -9.02 13.15 4.50
CA LEU A 114 -9.04 12.24 3.33
C LEU A 114 -10.06 12.66 2.25
N SER A 115 -11.16 13.28 2.66
CA SER A 115 -12.29 13.62 1.80
C SER A 115 -11.97 14.65 0.72
N ILE A 116 -10.91 15.45 0.89
CA ILE A 116 -10.51 16.46 -0.11
C ILE A 116 -9.43 15.96 -1.07
N VAL A 117 -8.94 14.72 -0.88
CA VAL A 117 -7.94 14.11 -1.75
C VAL A 117 -8.61 13.27 -2.84
N ARG A 118 -8.36 13.62 -4.10
CA ARG A 118 -8.84 12.92 -5.29
C ARG A 118 -7.68 12.24 -6.01
N MET A 119 -7.66 10.91 -6.00
CA MET A 119 -6.69 10.13 -6.78
C MET A 119 -7.12 10.00 -8.24
N VAL A 120 -6.26 10.43 -9.17
CA VAL A 120 -6.33 10.15 -10.60
C VAL A 120 -5.37 8.98 -10.86
N MET A 121 -5.92 7.85 -11.31
CA MET A 121 -5.22 6.56 -11.37
C MET A 121 -5.35 5.94 -12.76
N GLY A 122 -4.23 5.55 -13.38
CA GLY A 122 -4.24 4.79 -14.63
C GLY A 122 -4.76 5.54 -15.86
N ASP A 123 -4.82 6.88 -15.80
CA ASP A 123 -5.19 7.73 -16.93
C ASP A 123 -3.90 8.22 -17.61
N THR A 124 -3.57 7.65 -18.76
CA THR A 124 -2.29 7.90 -19.45
C THR A 124 -2.13 9.32 -19.97
N ASP A 125 -3.23 10.07 -20.14
CA ASP A 125 -3.17 11.46 -20.58
C ASP A 125 -2.89 12.41 -19.40
N ARG A 126 -3.12 11.94 -18.16
CA ARG A 126 -3.09 12.78 -16.96
C ARG A 126 -2.08 12.35 -15.91
N THR A 127 -1.59 11.11 -15.99
CA THR A 127 -0.71 10.55 -14.96
C THR A 127 0.72 10.38 -15.48
N PRO A 128 1.73 10.58 -14.63
CA PRO A 128 3.11 10.25 -14.96
C PRO A 128 3.25 8.79 -15.40
N PHE A 129 4.29 8.53 -16.19
CA PHE A 129 4.68 7.15 -16.48
C PHE A 129 4.82 6.34 -15.19
N ASP A 130 4.19 5.18 -15.18
CA ASP A 130 4.31 4.16 -14.16
C ASP A 130 4.33 2.79 -14.86
N ALA A 131 5.25 1.93 -14.44
CA ALA A 131 5.34 0.56 -14.95
C ALA A 131 4.15 -0.34 -14.56
N GLY A 132 3.18 0.18 -13.81
CA GLY A 132 1.91 -0.45 -13.53
C GLY A 132 1.83 -1.14 -12.16
N THR A 133 0.67 -1.76 -11.90
CA THR A 133 0.39 -2.49 -10.65
C THR A 133 0.78 -3.95 -10.79
N PHE A 134 1.88 -4.36 -10.15
CA PHE A 134 2.32 -5.76 -10.09
C PHE A 134 3.29 -5.98 -8.91
N GLY A 135 3.52 -7.25 -8.56
CA GLY A 135 4.60 -7.67 -7.65
C GLY A 135 4.55 -7.05 -6.25
N SER A 136 3.36 -6.67 -5.77
CA SER A 136 3.17 -5.97 -4.49
C SER A 136 3.99 -4.67 -4.36
N ARG A 137 4.28 -4.03 -5.50
CA ARG A 137 5.14 -2.83 -5.54
C ARG A 137 4.39 -1.53 -5.38
N SER A 138 3.06 -1.50 -5.55
CA SER A 138 2.29 -0.25 -5.59
C SER A 138 2.51 0.65 -4.37
N THR A 139 2.25 0.16 -3.15
CA THR A 139 2.48 0.93 -1.92
C THR A 139 3.98 1.18 -1.68
N PRO A 140 4.87 0.17 -1.72
CA PRO A 140 6.30 0.39 -1.45
C PRO A 140 7.00 1.39 -2.37
N THR A 141 6.57 1.49 -3.63
CA THR A 141 7.18 2.43 -4.59
C THR A 141 6.49 3.78 -4.60
N MET A 142 5.16 3.80 -4.58
CA MET A 142 4.41 5.02 -4.82
C MET A 142 4.14 5.84 -3.55
N ALA A 143 3.98 5.20 -2.38
CA ALA A 143 3.76 5.95 -1.14
C ALA A 143 4.95 6.87 -0.79
N PRO A 144 6.23 6.44 -0.86
CA PRO A 144 7.36 7.34 -0.63
C PRO A 144 7.46 8.47 -1.66
N GLN A 145 7.15 8.19 -2.93
CA GLN A 145 7.16 9.19 -3.99
C GLN A 145 6.11 10.28 -3.74
N LEU A 146 4.87 9.88 -3.45
CA LEU A 146 3.78 10.80 -3.20
C LEU A 146 3.97 11.57 -1.88
N ARG A 147 4.49 10.93 -0.83
CA ARG A 147 4.87 11.64 0.42
C ARG A 147 5.95 12.69 0.16
N LYS A 148 6.95 12.39 -0.66
CA LYS A 148 7.98 13.39 -1.01
C LYS A 148 7.37 14.59 -1.75
N ALA A 149 6.49 14.35 -2.72
CA ALA A 149 5.80 15.42 -3.44
C ALA A 149 4.89 16.24 -2.50
N ALA A 150 4.13 15.57 -1.63
CA ALA A 150 3.25 16.19 -0.66
C ALA A 150 4.03 17.04 0.35
N ALA A 151 5.14 16.53 0.89
CA ALA A 151 6.02 17.28 1.78
C ALA A 151 6.53 18.56 1.11
N ALA A 152 7.02 18.45 -0.13
CA ALA A 152 7.51 19.60 -0.87
C ALA A 152 6.40 20.64 -1.13
N ALA A 153 5.20 20.20 -1.51
CA ALA A 153 4.04 21.08 -1.66
C ALA A 153 3.67 21.77 -0.34
N ARG A 154 3.68 21.02 0.77
CA ARG A 154 3.42 21.57 2.12
C ARG A 154 4.42 22.65 2.49
N GLU A 155 5.72 22.42 2.29
CA GLU A 155 6.75 23.41 2.61
C GLU A 155 6.57 24.69 1.78
N MET A 156 6.21 24.57 0.50
CA MET A 156 5.89 25.73 -0.35
C MET A 156 4.68 26.50 0.19
N LEU A 157 3.62 25.80 0.60
CA LEU A 157 2.43 26.43 1.18
C LEU A 157 2.73 27.11 2.51
N ILE A 158 3.53 26.49 3.39
CA ILE A 158 3.95 27.09 4.67
C ILE A 158 4.72 28.38 4.40
N ALA A 159 5.67 28.38 3.45
CA ALA A 159 6.42 29.58 3.11
C ALA A 159 5.52 30.73 2.63
N MET A 160 4.56 30.43 1.74
CA MET A 160 3.59 31.42 1.27
C MET A 160 2.67 31.93 2.38
N ALA A 161 2.19 31.02 3.25
CA ALA A 161 1.35 31.38 4.39
C ALA A 161 2.10 32.25 5.39
N ALA A 162 3.38 31.94 5.67
CA ALA A 162 4.24 32.72 6.57
C ALA A 162 4.45 34.15 6.05
N GLU A 163 4.72 34.29 4.75
CA GLU A 163 4.85 35.60 4.09
C GLU A 163 3.56 36.42 4.19
N GLN A 164 2.41 35.79 3.93
CA GLN A 164 1.11 36.46 3.95
C GLN A 164 0.69 36.87 5.38
N LEU A 165 0.99 36.04 6.37
CA LEU A 165 0.64 36.26 7.78
C LEU A 165 1.70 37.07 8.55
N LYS A 166 2.87 37.30 7.95
CA LYS A 166 4.02 38.01 8.56
C LYS A 166 4.50 37.36 9.85
N VAL A 167 4.60 36.04 9.85
CA VAL A 167 5.11 35.21 10.95
C VAL A 167 6.26 34.34 10.44
N GLU A 168 7.05 33.77 11.35
CA GLU A 168 8.08 32.83 10.93
C GLU A 168 7.48 31.48 10.50
N PRO A 169 8.01 30.79 9.48
CA PRO A 169 7.48 29.50 9.02
C PRO A 169 7.36 28.43 10.09
N ASN A 170 8.25 28.46 11.09
CA ASN A 170 8.26 27.51 12.22
C ASN A 170 7.18 27.81 13.27
N GLU A 171 6.55 28.97 13.23
CA GLU A 171 5.42 29.35 14.07
C GLU A 171 4.09 28.85 13.47
N LEU A 172 4.09 28.40 12.21
CA LEU A 172 2.87 27.87 11.58
C LEU A 172 2.70 26.38 11.83
N ARG A 173 1.46 25.99 12.12
CA ARG A 173 0.99 24.61 12.13
C ARG A 173 -0.15 24.44 11.15
N ILE A 174 -0.32 23.22 10.66
CA ILE A 174 -1.46 22.83 9.84
C ILE A 174 -2.39 21.97 10.68
N ILE A 175 -3.62 22.44 10.89
CA ILE A 175 -4.68 21.73 11.61
C ILE A 175 -5.94 21.77 10.75
N ASP A 176 -6.54 20.60 10.47
CA ASP A 176 -7.76 20.47 9.68
C ASP A 176 -7.73 21.27 8.36
N ALA A 177 -6.62 21.13 7.61
CA ALA A 177 -6.36 21.87 6.37
C ALA A 177 -6.28 23.41 6.50
N ARG A 178 -5.95 23.93 7.68
CA ARG A 178 -5.76 25.37 7.92
C ARG A 178 -4.41 25.67 8.56
N PHE A 179 -3.80 26.77 8.14
CA PHE A 179 -2.64 27.34 8.81
C PHE A 179 -3.08 28.06 10.07
N VAL A 180 -2.50 27.68 11.22
CA VAL A 180 -2.73 28.32 12.52
C VAL A 180 -1.38 28.73 13.10
N ASN A 181 -1.37 29.87 13.81
CA ASN A 181 -0.17 30.30 14.51
C ASN A 181 0.05 29.43 15.76
N HIS A 182 1.30 29.29 16.16
CA HIS A 182 1.69 28.68 17.41
C HIS A 182 1.49 29.74 18.51
N ASP A 183 0.37 29.63 19.25
CA ASP A 183 0.17 30.40 20.49
C ASP A 183 1.34 30.21 21.48
#